data_AF-A0A0Q4Q504-F1
#
_entry.id   AF-A0A0Q4Q504-F1
#
_cell.length_a   1.000
_cell.length_b   1.000
_cell.length_c   1.000
_cell.angle_alpha   90.00
_cell.angle_beta   90.00
_cell.angle_gamma   90.00
#
_symmetry.space_group_name_H-M   'P 1'
#
loop_
_entity.id
_entity.type
_entity.pdbx_description
1 polymer ?
#
loop_
_entity_poly.entity_id
_entity_poly.type
_entity_poly.pdbx_seq_one_letter_code
_entity_poly.pdbx_strand_id
1 'polypeptide(L)'
;MTGEGLIHVPAVMTIEGWNTYGHPGNLLLTPAQRTFIMWSDIVGQVSNGGFVQFCDSYAQDLALGVAAVDALEWPDLRKRFRRAMTEQAGDATEPERQQPVPFSDDPEKWRASRKRLIRHLARKHKRWWQPTTARDIAIVEARHDAEWQIELKYQIAVASGELPSGGERFFDFIDPPTVEADAFDDWFYTDNTKATSIIYVNRFIMEYRDQLYRTA
;
A
#
# COMPACT_ATOMS: atom_id res chain seq x y z
N MET A 1 9.89 -7.26 20.85
CA MET A 1 9.36 -6.98 19.49
C MET A 1 7.85 -7.07 19.53
N THR A 2 7.14 -6.19 18.81
CA THR A 2 5.66 -6.11 18.63
C THR A 2 5.11 -7.33 17.86
N GLY A 3 5.57 -8.53 18.22
CA GLY A 3 5.16 -9.76 17.55
C GLY A 3 5.83 -10.04 16.20
N GLU A 4 6.74 -9.20 15.67
CA GLU A 4 7.42 -9.38 14.36
C GLU A 4 7.93 -10.80 14.08
N GLY A 5 8.47 -11.49 15.08
CA GLY A 5 8.94 -12.89 14.92
C GLY A 5 7.83 -13.94 14.76
N LEU A 6 6.56 -13.58 15.00
CA LEU A 6 5.39 -14.45 14.84
C LEU A 6 4.74 -14.31 13.45
N ILE A 7 5.17 -13.32 12.65
CA ILE A 7 4.41 -12.77 11.52
C ILE A 7 4.58 -13.56 10.22
N HIS A 8 5.61 -14.39 10.11
CA HIS A 8 5.79 -15.20 8.91
C HIS A 8 4.93 -16.45 8.97
N VAL A 9 4.02 -16.61 8.00
CA VAL A 9 3.25 -17.83 7.77
C VAL A 9 3.93 -18.58 6.61
N PRO A 10 4.78 -19.59 6.85
CA PRO A 10 5.47 -20.31 5.77
C PRO A 10 4.50 -20.95 4.77
N ALA A 11 3.28 -21.26 5.21
CA ALA A 11 2.23 -21.90 4.41
C ALA A 11 1.75 -21.08 3.21
N VAL A 12 2.04 -19.77 3.14
CA VAL A 12 1.59 -18.90 2.03
C VAL A 12 2.69 -18.54 1.04
N MET A 13 3.96 -18.70 1.42
CA MET A 13 5.10 -18.17 0.64
C MET A 13 5.28 -18.83 -0.73
N THR A 14 4.69 -20.01 -0.93
CA THR A 14 4.74 -20.77 -2.19
C THR A 14 3.64 -20.38 -3.19
N ILE A 15 2.69 -19.52 -2.80
CA ILE A 15 1.54 -19.15 -3.63
C ILE A 15 1.86 -17.88 -4.41
N GLU A 16 1.86 -17.93 -5.74
CA GLU A 16 2.20 -16.75 -6.56
C GLU A 16 1.30 -15.54 -6.26
N GLY A 17 1.92 -14.39 -5.95
CA GLY A 17 1.22 -13.14 -5.62
C GLY A 17 0.45 -13.16 -4.31
N TRP A 18 0.83 -14.01 -3.35
CA TRP A 18 0.28 -14.02 -1.99
C TRP A 18 0.40 -12.66 -1.27
N ASN A 19 1.44 -11.90 -1.59
CA ASN A 19 1.80 -10.61 -1.01
C ASN A 19 1.19 -9.39 -1.74
N THR A 20 0.33 -9.62 -2.73
CA THR A 20 -0.33 -8.56 -3.48
C THR A 20 -1.84 -8.64 -3.22
N TYR A 21 -2.38 -7.66 -2.50
CA TYR A 21 -3.82 -7.60 -2.22
C TYR A 21 -4.62 -7.51 -3.53
N GLY A 22 -5.70 -8.29 -3.61
CA GLY A 22 -6.51 -8.42 -4.83
C GLY A 22 -5.94 -9.36 -5.92
N HIS A 23 -4.71 -9.86 -5.78
CA HIS A 23 -4.17 -10.87 -6.70
C HIS A 23 -4.90 -12.22 -6.52
N PRO A 24 -5.13 -13.02 -7.59
CA PRO A 24 -5.80 -14.32 -7.48
C PRO A 24 -5.16 -15.26 -6.45
N GLY A 25 -3.83 -15.25 -6.31
CA GLY A 25 -3.13 -16.02 -5.29
C GLY A 25 -3.40 -15.56 -3.87
N ASN A 26 -3.55 -14.25 -3.63
CA ASN A 26 -3.97 -13.73 -2.31
C ASN A 26 -5.41 -14.17 -1.96
N LEU A 27 -6.29 -14.32 -2.96
CA LEU A 27 -7.65 -14.82 -2.75
C LEU A 27 -7.71 -16.31 -2.38
N LEU A 28 -6.66 -17.08 -2.63
CA LEU A 28 -6.55 -18.48 -2.19
C LEU A 28 -6.27 -18.59 -0.68
N LEU A 29 -5.83 -17.51 -0.06
CA LEU A 29 -5.48 -17.48 1.36
C LEU A 29 -6.74 -17.47 2.23
N THR A 30 -6.64 -18.10 3.40
CA THR A 30 -7.72 -18.04 4.40
C THR A 30 -7.91 -16.61 4.91
N PRO A 31 -9.10 -16.27 5.44
CA PRO A 31 -9.32 -14.97 6.09
C PRO A 31 -8.29 -14.65 7.18
N ALA A 32 -7.93 -15.64 8.01
CA ALA A 32 -6.92 -15.46 9.04
C ALA A 32 -5.51 -15.20 8.48
N GLN A 33 -5.11 -15.90 7.40
CA GLN A 33 -3.83 -15.65 6.72
C GLN A 33 -3.76 -14.22 6.18
N ARG A 34 -4.81 -13.74 5.49
CA ARG A 34 -4.85 -12.36 4.97
C ARG A 34 -4.80 -11.31 6.07
N THR A 35 -5.56 -11.53 7.15
CA THR A 35 -5.55 -10.66 8.35
C THR A 35 -4.15 -10.55 8.92
N PHE A 36 -3.46 -11.69 9.03
CA PHE A 36 -2.16 -11.75 9.67
C PHE A 36 -1.02 -11.19 8.78
N ILE A 37 -1.15 -11.32 7.46
CA ILE A 37 -0.27 -10.63 6.50
C ILE A 37 -0.50 -9.11 6.57
N MET A 38 -1.75 -8.63 6.61
CA MET A 38 -1.98 -7.18 6.76
C MET A 38 -1.48 -6.66 8.11
N TRP A 39 -1.59 -7.45 9.17
CA TRP A 39 -0.95 -7.12 10.44
C TRP A 39 0.59 -7.05 10.33
N SER A 40 1.22 -7.95 9.57
CA SER A 40 2.65 -7.87 9.21
C SER A 40 2.99 -6.53 8.61
N ASP A 41 2.20 -6.14 7.62
CA ASP A 41 2.45 -4.98 6.80
C ASP A 41 2.29 -3.70 7.62
N ILE A 42 1.26 -3.63 8.49
CA ILE A 42 1.10 -2.54 9.46
C ILE A 42 2.35 -2.43 10.34
N VAL A 43 2.77 -3.52 10.98
CA VAL A 43 3.93 -3.50 11.89
C VAL A 43 5.21 -3.11 11.14
N GLY A 44 5.42 -3.65 9.95
CA GLY A 44 6.59 -3.38 9.13
C GLY A 44 6.65 -1.94 8.63
N GLN A 45 5.56 -1.41 8.07
CA GLN A 45 5.55 -0.02 7.57
C GLN A 45 5.67 1.00 8.70
N VAL A 46 4.93 0.80 9.79
CA VAL A 46 4.98 1.70 10.95
C VAL A 46 6.37 1.70 11.57
N SER A 47 7.09 0.57 11.55
CA SER A 47 8.47 0.52 12.04
C SER A 47 9.45 1.24 11.12
N ASN A 48 9.20 1.23 9.82
CA ASN A 48 10.12 1.75 8.82
C ASN A 48 9.98 3.26 8.60
N GLY A 49 8.77 3.80 8.73
CA GLY A 49 8.55 5.24 8.61
C GLY A 49 7.17 5.70 9.08
N GLY A 50 6.64 5.02 10.11
CA GLY A 50 5.47 5.49 10.84
C GLY A 50 4.14 5.22 10.17
N PHE A 51 3.08 5.67 10.82
CA PHE A 51 1.70 5.47 10.40
C PHE A 51 1.40 6.09 9.03
N VAL A 52 2.01 7.24 8.74
CA VAL A 52 1.88 7.93 7.44
C VAL A 52 2.40 7.03 6.31
N GLN A 53 3.57 6.39 6.48
CA GLN A 53 4.11 5.47 5.48
C GLN A 53 3.18 4.26 5.25
N PHE A 54 2.55 3.74 6.31
CA PHE A 54 1.53 2.70 6.16
C PHE A 54 0.37 3.17 5.28
N CYS A 55 -0.21 4.33 5.61
CA CYS A 55 -1.31 4.91 4.84
C CYS A 55 -0.92 5.16 3.38
N ASP A 56 0.32 5.56 3.13
CA ASP A 56 0.78 5.84 1.77
C ASP A 56 1.04 4.57 0.95
N SER A 57 1.62 3.55 1.58
CA SER A 57 1.95 2.29 0.92
C SER A 57 0.72 1.44 0.60
N TYR A 58 -0.35 1.59 1.37
CA TYR A 58 -1.59 0.81 1.27
C TYR A 58 -2.81 1.68 0.99
N ALA A 59 -2.66 2.80 0.29
CA ALA A 59 -3.75 3.74 0.02
C ALA A 59 -5.02 3.11 -0.58
N GLN A 60 -4.86 2.05 -1.39
CA GLN A 60 -5.98 1.31 -2.00
C GLN A 60 -6.56 0.21 -1.11
N ASP A 61 -5.88 -0.11 -0.01
CA ASP A 61 -6.13 -1.28 0.84
C ASP A 61 -6.33 -0.90 2.32
N LEU A 62 -6.53 0.38 2.66
CA LEU A 62 -6.63 0.86 4.05
C LEU A 62 -7.74 0.18 4.85
N ALA A 63 -8.87 -0.12 4.20
CA ALA A 63 -9.98 -0.84 4.81
C ALA A 63 -9.56 -2.24 5.29
N LEU A 64 -8.62 -2.90 4.60
CA LEU A 64 -8.05 -4.17 5.05
C LEU A 64 -7.21 -3.98 6.32
N GLY A 65 -6.49 -2.85 6.44
CA GLY A 65 -5.76 -2.50 7.66
C GLY A 65 -6.67 -2.33 8.87
N VAL A 66 -7.77 -1.61 8.71
CA VAL A 66 -8.79 -1.44 9.77
C VAL A 66 -9.40 -2.78 10.15
N ALA A 67 -9.80 -3.59 9.16
CA ALA A 67 -10.36 -4.92 9.40
C ALA A 67 -9.37 -5.84 10.14
N ALA A 68 -8.08 -5.78 9.80
CA ALA A 68 -7.05 -6.56 10.46
C ALA A 68 -6.88 -6.17 11.94
N VAL A 69 -6.88 -4.87 12.24
CA VAL A 69 -6.84 -4.37 13.62
C VAL A 69 -8.10 -4.75 14.39
N ASP A 70 -9.26 -4.70 13.74
CA ASP A 70 -10.51 -5.10 14.36
C ASP A 70 -10.53 -6.59 14.73
N ALA A 71 -10.00 -7.45 13.87
CA ALA A 71 -9.93 -8.90 14.09
C ALA A 71 -9.04 -9.31 15.27
N LEU A 72 -8.08 -8.48 15.69
CA LEU A 72 -7.26 -8.76 16.87
C LEU A 72 -7.99 -8.53 18.20
N GLU A 73 -9.18 -7.92 18.17
CA GLU A 73 -9.99 -7.59 19.33
C GLU A 73 -9.25 -6.81 20.43
N TRP A 74 -8.20 -6.05 20.05
CA TRP A 74 -7.41 -5.26 20.97
C TRP A 74 -7.98 -3.83 21.08
N PRO A 75 -8.64 -3.45 22.21
CA PRO A 75 -9.41 -2.21 22.27
C PRO A 75 -8.58 -0.94 22.13
N ASP A 76 -7.43 -0.87 22.82
CA ASP A 76 -6.56 0.31 22.77
C ASP A 76 -5.92 0.50 21.39
N LEU A 77 -5.48 -0.59 20.76
CA LEU A 77 -4.98 -0.57 19.39
C LEU A 77 -6.07 -0.06 18.45
N ARG A 78 -7.26 -0.67 18.48
CA ARG A 78 -8.41 -0.26 17.66
C ARG A 78 -8.72 1.23 17.81
N LYS A 79 -8.77 1.71 19.06
CA LYS A 79 -9.08 3.12 19.36
C LYS A 79 -8.03 4.06 18.77
N ARG A 80 -6.74 3.79 18.99
CA ARG A 80 -5.65 4.66 18.54
C ARG A 80 -5.44 4.59 17.04
N PHE A 81 -5.46 3.39 16.48
CA PHE A 81 -5.37 3.16 15.04
C PHE A 81 -6.47 3.90 14.29
N ARG A 82 -7.73 3.85 14.77
CA ARG A 82 -8.83 4.58 14.14
C ARG A 82 -8.68 6.09 14.24
N ARG A 83 -8.13 6.65 15.32
CA ARG A 83 -7.85 8.10 15.41
C ARG A 83 -6.81 8.53 14.39
N ALA A 84 -5.70 7.79 14.30
CA ALA A 84 -4.65 8.04 13.31
C ALA A 84 -5.17 7.84 11.88
N MET A 85 -5.95 6.79 11.62
CA MET A 85 -6.59 6.55 10.33
C MET A 85 -7.56 7.68 9.96
N THR A 86 -8.34 8.17 10.93
CA THR A 86 -9.27 9.26 10.68
C THR A 86 -8.56 10.56 10.34
N GLU A 87 -7.44 10.84 11.01
CA GLU A 87 -6.60 11.99 10.69
C GLU A 87 -5.98 11.85 9.28
N GLN A 88 -5.46 10.68 8.92
CA GLN A 88 -4.73 10.48 7.67
C GLN A 88 -5.60 10.17 6.43
N ALA A 89 -6.81 9.65 6.64
CA ALA A 89 -7.63 9.06 5.58
C ALA A 89 -9.15 9.29 5.76
N GLY A 90 -9.56 10.21 6.64
CA GLY A 90 -10.96 10.62 6.78
C GLY A 90 -11.81 9.70 7.67
N ASP A 91 -12.79 8.98 7.11
CA ASP A 91 -13.61 8.07 7.93
C ASP A 91 -12.87 6.74 8.12
N ALA A 92 -12.62 6.31 9.35
CA ALA A 92 -11.95 5.04 9.60
C ALA A 92 -12.80 3.81 9.22
N THR A 93 -14.11 3.95 8.98
CA THR A 93 -14.98 2.88 8.48
C THR A 93 -14.93 2.73 6.96
N GLU A 94 -14.60 3.81 6.26
CA GLU A 94 -14.39 3.86 4.81
C GLU A 94 -13.14 4.71 4.51
N PRO A 95 -11.94 4.26 4.94
CA PRO A 95 -10.75 5.08 4.88
C PRO A 95 -10.30 5.27 3.44
N GLU A 96 -10.15 6.53 3.04
CA GLU A 96 -9.67 6.92 1.72
C GLU A 96 -8.47 7.85 1.90
N ARG A 97 -7.28 7.34 1.57
CA ARG A 97 -6.09 8.19 1.53
C ARG A 97 -6.17 9.04 0.28
N GLN A 98 -6.50 10.31 0.49
CA GLN A 98 -6.25 11.32 -0.53
C GLN A 98 -4.73 11.47 -0.65
N GLN A 99 -4.19 11.00 -1.76
CA GLN A 99 -2.80 11.21 -2.13
C GLN A 99 -2.71 12.31 -3.19
N PRO A 100 -1.57 12.99 -3.31
CA PRO A 100 -1.29 13.80 -4.48
C PRO A 100 -1.20 12.88 -5.71
N VAL A 101 -2.30 12.70 -6.43
CA VAL A 101 -2.30 12.17 -7.80
C VAL A 101 -1.89 13.33 -8.70
N PRO A 102 -0.89 13.30 -9.60
CA PRO A 102 -0.53 14.49 -10.41
C PRO A 102 -1.10 14.49 -11.84
N PHE A 103 -1.65 15.63 -12.26
CA PHE A 103 -1.43 16.26 -13.56
C PHE A 103 -0.93 17.67 -13.29
N SER A 104 0.03 18.09 -14.10
CA SER A 104 0.41 19.48 -14.16
C SER A 104 -0.30 20.11 -15.35
N ASP A 105 -1.13 21.12 -15.11
CA ASP A 105 -1.73 21.95 -16.17
C ASP A 105 -0.68 22.76 -16.95
N ASP A 106 0.56 22.83 -16.44
CA ASP A 106 1.72 23.33 -17.17
C ASP A 106 2.02 22.42 -18.38
N PRO A 107 1.82 22.91 -19.63
CA PRO A 107 2.00 22.12 -20.83
C PRO A 107 3.41 21.56 -21.00
N GLU A 108 4.44 22.21 -20.44
CA GLU A 108 5.83 21.74 -20.55
C GLU A 108 6.09 20.55 -19.62
N LYS A 109 5.56 20.61 -18.40
CA LYS A 109 5.65 19.51 -17.44
C LYS A 109 4.83 18.31 -17.88
N TRP A 110 3.60 18.54 -18.38
CA TRP A 110 2.80 17.47 -18.96
C TRP A 110 3.51 16.80 -20.14
N ARG A 111 4.08 17.57 -21.07
CA ARG A 111 4.89 17.02 -22.19
C ARG A 111 6.06 16.18 -21.70
N ALA A 112 6.73 16.59 -20.62
CA ALA A 112 7.84 15.83 -20.04
C ALA A 112 7.36 14.50 -19.44
N SER A 113 6.24 14.50 -18.72
CA SER A 113 5.63 13.33 -18.08
C SER A 113 5.05 12.35 -19.08
N ARG A 114 4.31 12.85 -20.07
CA ARG A 114 3.88 12.12 -21.28
C ARG A 114 5.04 11.39 -21.94
N LYS A 115 6.15 12.10 -22.16
CA LYS A 115 7.37 11.52 -22.79
C LYS A 115 8.02 10.45 -21.91
N ARG A 116 8.00 10.58 -20.57
CA ARG A 116 8.49 9.54 -19.66
C ARG A 116 7.61 8.28 -19.73
N LEU A 117 6.28 8.44 -19.68
CA LEU A 117 5.35 7.31 -19.77
C LEU A 117 5.54 6.53 -21.07
N ILE A 118 5.57 7.23 -22.21
CA ILE A 118 5.71 6.58 -23.52
C ILE A 118 7.01 5.77 -23.59
N ARG A 119 8.12 6.30 -23.08
CA ARG A 119 9.39 5.56 -23.00
C ARG A 119 9.31 4.35 -22.07
N HIS A 120 8.62 4.47 -20.94
CA HIS A 120 8.42 3.37 -20.01
C HIS A 120 7.61 2.25 -20.67
N LEU A 121 6.47 2.56 -21.29
CA LEU A 121 5.63 1.60 -22.00
C LEU A 121 6.37 0.93 -23.17
N ALA A 122 7.18 1.69 -23.92
CA ALA A 122 8.02 1.15 -25.00
C ALA A 122 9.13 0.21 -24.50
N ARG A 123 9.42 0.23 -23.18
CA ARG A 123 10.44 -0.60 -22.51
C ARG A 123 9.86 -1.76 -21.70
N LYS A 124 8.57 -1.71 -21.31
CA LYS A 124 7.89 -2.65 -20.40
C LYS A 124 8.01 -4.13 -20.78
N HIS A 125 8.28 -4.45 -22.05
CA HIS A 125 8.44 -5.83 -22.53
C HIS A 125 9.82 -6.12 -23.15
N LYS A 126 10.76 -5.20 -22.98
CA LYS A 126 12.13 -5.32 -23.50
C LYS A 126 13.06 -5.80 -22.41
N ARG A 127 14.05 -6.61 -22.80
CA ARG A 127 15.14 -7.00 -21.89
C ARG A 127 16.02 -5.79 -21.60
N TRP A 128 16.67 -5.75 -20.44
CA TRP A 128 17.42 -4.58 -19.96
C TRP A 128 18.55 -4.09 -20.89
N TRP A 129 19.05 -4.95 -21.78
CA TRP A 129 20.08 -4.61 -22.79
C TRP A 129 19.53 -4.23 -24.17
N GLN A 130 18.22 -4.35 -24.41
CA GLN A 130 17.63 -4.04 -25.71
C GLN A 130 17.33 -2.54 -25.84
N PRO A 131 17.78 -1.86 -26.90
CA PRO A 131 17.54 -0.44 -27.07
C PRO A 131 16.06 -0.14 -27.33
N THR A 132 15.60 1.00 -26.82
CA THR A 132 14.30 1.59 -27.17
C THR A 132 14.47 2.47 -28.41
N THR A 133 13.89 2.07 -29.54
CA THR A 133 14.02 2.75 -30.84
C THR A 133 12.88 3.75 -31.06
N ALA A 134 13.06 4.67 -32.00
CA ALA A 134 12.01 5.61 -32.40
C ALA A 134 10.73 4.90 -32.90
N ARG A 135 10.87 3.72 -33.52
CA ARG A 135 9.74 2.90 -33.97
C ARG A 135 8.91 2.38 -32.80
N ASP A 136 9.55 1.99 -31.70
CA ASP A 136 8.82 1.49 -30.52
C ASP A 136 8.01 2.59 -29.84
N ILE A 137 8.57 3.80 -29.78
CA ILE A 137 7.91 5.00 -29.26
C ILE A 137 6.68 5.33 -30.12
N ALA A 138 6.85 5.35 -31.45
CA ALA A 138 5.77 5.65 -32.39
C ALA A 138 4.62 4.62 -32.32
N ILE A 139 4.92 3.33 -32.07
CA ILE A 139 3.90 2.29 -31.87
C ILE A 139 3.08 2.54 -30.60
N VAL A 140 3.72 2.98 -29.52
CA VAL A 140 3.03 3.31 -28.27
C VAL A 140 2.15 4.55 -28.45
N GLU A 141 2.64 5.57 -29.14
CA GLU A 141 1.87 6.78 -29.45
C GLU A 141 0.64 6.46 -30.33
N ALA A 142 0.81 5.67 -31.40
CA ALA A 142 -0.30 5.28 -32.28
C ALA A 142 -1.31 4.30 -31.67
N ARG A 143 -1.01 3.71 -30.51
CA ARG A 143 -1.96 2.87 -29.74
C ARG A 143 -2.75 3.66 -28.70
N HIS A 144 -2.33 4.90 -28.44
CA HIS A 144 -2.90 5.77 -27.42
C HIS A 144 -3.27 7.11 -28.06
N ASP A 145 -4.15 7.05 -29.07
CA ASP A 145 -4.55 8.21 -29.89
C ASP A 145 -5.29 9.29 -29.09
N ALA A 146 -5.88 8.93 -27.94
CA ALA A 146 -6.60 9.88 -27.10
C ALA A 146 -5.75 10.29 -25.89
N GLU A 147 -5.52 11.60 -25.72
CA GLU A 147 -4.62 12.15 -24.71
C GLU A 147 -5.05 11.76 -23.28
N TRP A 148 -6.35 11.72 -23.00
CA TRP A 148 -6.90 11.27 -21.70
C TRP A 148 -6.52 9.83 -21.34
N GLN A 149 -6.24 8.95 -22.32
CA GLN A 149 -5.80 7.58 -22.06
C GLN A 149 -4.33 7.53 -21.64
N ILE A 150 -3.51 8.41 -22.22
CA ILE A 150 -2.10 8.56 -21.85
C ILE A 150 -2.01 9.12 -20.44
N GLU A 151 -2.83 10.13 -20.18
CA GLU A 151 -3.06 10.71 -18.86
C GLU A 151 -3.40 9.62 -17.83
N LEU A 152 -4.51 8.90 -18.01
CA LEU A 152 -4.95 7.87 -17.05
C LEU A 152 -3.87 6.79 -16.81
N LYS A 153 -3.17 6.36 -17.87
CA LYS A 153 -2.08 5.38 -17.73
C LYS A 153 -0.87 5.91 -16.98
N TYR A 154 -0.58 7.20 -17.10
CA TYR A 154 0.50 7.83 -16.34
C TYR A 154 0.16 7.85 -14.86
N GLN A 155 -1.09 8.21 -14.52
CA GLN A 155 -1.57 8.18 -13.15
C GLN A 155 -1.50 6.77 -12.56
N ILE A 156 -2.00 5.76 -13.27
CA ILE A 156 -1.94 4.36 -12.81
C ILE A 156 -0.49 3.91 -12.61
N ALA A 157 0.42 4.23 -13.53
CA ALA A 157 1.83 3.82 -13.43
C ALA A 157 2.59 4.54 -12.31
N VAL A 158 2.24 5.79 -11.99
CA VAL A 158 2.81 6.52 -10.86
C VAL A 158 2.23 6.02 -9.54
N ALA A 159 0.90 5.82 -9.48
CA ALA A 159 0.21 5.30 -8.30
C ALA A 159 0.64 3.86 -7.95
N SER A 160 0.94 3.03 -8.95
CA SER A 160 1.44 1.67 -8.75
C SER A 160 2.95 1.58 -8.46
N GLY A 161 3.67 2.71 -8.50
CA GLY A 161 5.13 2.75 -8.36
C GLY A 161 5.92 2.22 -9.56
N GLU A 162 5.26 1.84 -10.68
CA GLU A 162 5.93 1.42 -11.92
C GLU A 162 6.77 2.56 -12.55
N LEU A 163 6.41 3.82 -12.28
CA LEU A 163 7.09 5.00 -12.78
C LEU A 163 7.28 6.06 -11.68
N PRO A 164 8.51 6.59 -11.46
CA PRO A 164 8.70 7.69 -10.52
C PRO A 164 7.97 8.95 -10.98
N SER A 165 7.37 9.66 -10.02
CA SER A 165 6.75 10.98 -10.24
C SER A 165 7.77 12.00 -10.75
N GLY A 166 7.32 12.89 -11.64
CA GLY A 166 8.13 13.94 -12.25
C GLY A 166 8.25 15.24 -11.47
N GLY A 167 7.69 15.34 -10.26
CA GLY A 167 7.70 16.58 -9.47
C GLY A 167 6.52 17.53 -9.74
N GLU A 168 5.34 16.99 -10.05
CA GLU A 168 4.13 17.77 -10.34
C GLU A 168 3.27 17.87 -9.07
N ARG A 169 3.01 19.08 -8.56
CA ARG A 169 2.14 19.36 -7.40
C ARG A 169 0.76 19.83 -7.87
N PHE A 170 -0.31 19.37 -7.22
CA PHE A 170 -1.64 20.00 -7.31
C PHE A 170 -1.74 21.18 -6.34
N PHE A 171 -2.50 22.20 -6.72
CA PHE A 171 -2.54 23.49 -6.03
C PHE A 171 -3.29 23.52 -4.70
N ASP A 172 -4.01 22.46 -4.30
CA ASP A 172 -4.79 22.44 -3.04
C ASP A 172 -4.59 21.17 -2.19
N PHE A 173 -3.58 20.33 -2.48
CA PHE A 173 -3.28 19.20 -1.60
C PHE A 173 -2.63 19.73 -0.32
N ILE A 174 -3.40 19.72 0.76
CA ILE A 174 -2.93 19.99 2.11
C ILE A 174 -2.68 18.64 2.75
N ASP A 175 -1.42 18.38 3.12
CA ASP A 175 -1.09 17.20 3.92
C ASP A 175 -1.99 17.16 5.16
N PRO A 176 -2.63 16.02 5.46
CA PRO A 176 -3.36 15.90 6.71
C PRO A 176 -2.42 16.15 7.89
N PRO A 177 -2.92 16.68 9.02
CA PRO A 177 -2.15 16.78 10.25
C PRO A 177 -1.53 15.43 10.61
N THR A 178 -0.43 15.40 11.35
CA THR A 178 0.22 14.15 11.79
C THR A 178 0.10 13.90 13.29
N VAL A 179 -0.75 14.64 14.01
CA VAL A 179 -0.77 14.62 15.48
C VAL A 179 -1.17 13.25 16.03
N GLU A 180 -2.21 12.65 15.49
CA GLU A 180 -2.66 11.31 15.89
C GLU A 180 -1.78 10.21 15.31
N ALA A 181 -1.26 10.40 14.11
CA ALA A 181 -0.27 9.51 13.50
C ALA A 181 1.01 9.41 14.36
N ASP A 182 1.60 10.55 14.72
CA ASP A 182 2.81 10.63 15.55
C ASP A 182 2.53 10.05 16.96
N ALA A 183 1.35 10.36 17.54
CA ALA A 183 0.96 9.80 18.83
C ALA A 183 0.69 8.28 18.79
N PHE A 184 0.29 7.75 17.63
CA PHE A 184 0.21 6.31 17.41
C PHE A 184 1.61 5.70 17.36
N ASP A 185 2.51 6.27 16.57
CA ASP A 185 3.88 5.78 16.37
C ASP A 185 4.65 5.70 17.70
N ASP A 186 4.60 6.78 18.49
CA ASP A 186 5.20 6.85 19.83
C ASP A 186 4.66 5.76 20.76
N TRP A 187 3.34 5.53 20.73
CA TRP A 187 2.68 4.56 21.59
C TRP A 187 2.94 3.11 21.14
N PHE A 188 2.94 2.86 19.83
CA PHE A 188 2.92 1.53 19.23
C PHE A 188 4.17 0.73 19.59
N TYR A 189 5.31 1.41 19.75
CA TYR A 189 6.59 0.80 20.09
C TYR A 189 7.02 0.90 21.55
N THR A 190 6.17 1.41 22.45
CA THR A 190 6.46 1.34 23.88
C THR A 190 6.56 -0.12 24.35
N ASP A 191 7.37 -0.36 25.38
CA ASP A 191 7.54 -1.71 25.94
C ASP A 191 6.23 -2.30 26.46
N ASN A 192 5.35 -1.45 27.02
CA ASN A 192 4.03 -1.88 27.48
C ASN A 192 3.13 -2.32 26.32
N THR A 193 3.13 -1.58 25.20
CA THR A 193 2.37 -1.95 23.99
C THR A 193 2.91 -3.24 23.39
N LYS A 194 4.24 -3.40 23.31
CA LYS A 194 4.90 -4.65 22.88
C LYS A 194 4.51 -5.84 23.76
N ALA A 195 4.47 -5.67 25.08
CA ALA A 195 4.06 -6.73 25.99
C ALA A 195 2.57 -7.09 25.80
N THR A 196 1.73 -6.09 25.61
CA THR A 196 0.29 -6.27 25.40
C THR A 196 0.01 -6.94 24.05
N SER A 197 0.77 -6.61 23.00
CA SER A 197 0.59 -7.19 21.67
C SER A 197 0.74 -8.70 21.67
N ILE A 198 1.66 -9.23 22.49
CA ILE A 198 1.86 -10.69 22.63
C ILE A 198 0.56 -11.37 23.05
N ILE A 199 -0.24 -10.76 23.93
CA ILE A 199 -1.47 -11.36 24.44
C ILE A 199 -2.52 -11.46 23.33
N TYR A 200 -2.79 -10.36 22.63
CA TYR A 200 -3.85 -10.30 21.62
C TYR A 200 -3.46 -11.04 20.33
N VAL A 201 -2.22 -10.87 19.87
CA VAL A 201 -1.72 -11.56 18.67
C VAL A 201 -1.66 -13.06 18.91
N ASN A 202 -1.17 -13.53 20.07
CA ASN A 202 -1.18 -14.97 20.37
C ASN A 202 -2.59 -15.52 20.51
N ARG A 203 -3.53 -14.76 21.09
CA ARG A 203 -4.94 -15.19 21.15
C ARG A 203 -5.49 -15.43 19.76
N PHE A 204 -5.29 -14.48 18.85
CA PHE A 204 -5.69 -14.62 17.44
C PHE A 204 -5.05 -15.85 16.79
N ILE A 205 -3.74 -16.06 16.98
CA ILE A 205 -3.04 -17.23 16.43
C ILE A 205 -3.63 -18.55 16.96
N MET A 206 -3.94 -18.62 18.25
CA MET A 206 -4.48 -19.84 18.86
C MET A 206 -5.91 -20.13 18.40
N GLU A 207 -6.73 -19.08 18.27
CA GLU A 207 -8.12 -19.20 17.81
C GLU A 207 -8.21 -19.60 16.33
N TYR A 208 -7.35 -19.03 15.49
CA TYR A 208 -7.36 -19.24 14.04
C TYR A 208 -6.26 -20.17 13.54
N ARG A 209 -5.69 -20.99 14.42
CA ARG A 209 -4.54 -21.87 14.13
C ARG A 209 -4.73 -22.68 12.84
N ASP A 210 -5.87 -23.36 12.71
CA ASP A 210 -6.13 -24.24 11.56
C ASP A 210 -6.21 -23.46 10.24
N GLN A 211 -6.69 -22.21 10.28
CA GLN A 211 -6.73 -21.35 9.10
C GLN A 211 -5.33 -20.83 8.75
N LEU A 212 -4.51 -20.50 9.75
CA LEU A 212 -3.15 -19.99 9.55
C LEU A 212 -2.22 -21.05 8.95
N TYR A 213 -2.33 -22.31 9.39
CA TYR A 213 -1.47 -23.40 8.92
C TYR A 213 -2.04 -24.19 7.73
N ARG A 214 -3.21 -23.80 7.19
CA ARG A 214 -3.77 -24.43 6.00
C ARG A 214 -2.91 -24.07 4.78
N THR A 215 -2.39 -25.09 4.11
CA THR A 215 -1.79 -24.95 2.78
C THR A 215 -2.90 -24.85 1.74
N ALA A 216 -2.76 -23.92 0.79
CA ALA A 216 -3.64 -23.83 -0.38
C ALA A 216 -3.46 -25.03 -1.32
#